data_AF-A0A3P3TBR5-F1
#
_entry.id   AF-A0A3P3TBR5-F1
#
_cell.length_a   1.000
_cell.length_b   1.000
_cell.length_c   1.000
_cell.angle_alpha   90.00
_cell.angle_beta   90.00
_cell.angle_gamma   90.00
#
_symmetry.space_group_name_H-M   'P 1'
#
loop_
_entity.id
_entity.type
_entity.pdbx_description
1 polymer ?
#
loop_
_entity_poly.entity_id
_entity_poly.type
_entity_poly.pdbx_seq_one_letter_code
_entity_poly.pdbx_strand_id
1 'polypeptide(L)'
;MAYIKPICNCGTDLIFTQEFFYREQWRIGPNGKLFDRRMRQSEDDKYVLYEMLRCPQCLEHYEFEYDELGRIIVVGNIVAGFSTSGHNTSVLRKAT
;
A
#
# COMPACT_ATOMS: atom_id res chain seq x y z
N MET A 1 -1.12 26.55 18.02
CA MET A 1 -0.15 25.62 18.63
C MET A 1 0.93 25.29 17.62
N ALA A 2 2.18 25.18 18.07
CA ALA A 2 3.26 24.70 17.21
C ALA A 2 2.95 23.25 16.78
N TYR A 3 3.21 22.93 15.52
CA TYR A 3 3.05 21.56 15.02
C TYR A 3 4.08 20.65 15.68
N ILE A 4 3.64 19.45 16.10
CA ILE A 4 4.50 18.41 16.65
C ILE A 4 4.52 17.27 15.65
N LYS A 5 5.72 16.91 15.18
CA LYS A 5 5.87 15.82 14.23
C LYS A 5 5.43 14.50 14.88
N PRO A 6 4.69 13.63 14.17
CA PRO A 6 4.37 12.28 14.60
C PRO A 6 5.58 11.46 15.07
N ILE A 7 5.49 10.90 16.28
CA ILE A 7 6.52 10.04 16.89
C ILE A 7 5.93 8.66 17.15
N CYS A 8 6.72 7.62 16.83
CA CYS A 8 6.41 6.23 17.15
C CYS A 8 6.50 5.97 18.66
N ASN A 9 5.82 4.93 19.15
CA ASN A 9 5.96 4.47 20.54
C ASN A 9 7.41 4.17 20.95
N CYS A 10 8.28 3.82 20.00
CA CYS A 10 9.71 3.60 20.25
C CYS A 10 10.55 4.90 20.32
N GLY A 11 9.92 6.08 20.25
CA GLY A 11 10.57 7.38 20.33
C GLY A 11 11.20 7.88 19.02
N THR A 12 11.05 7.14 17.92
CA THR A 12 11.56 7.56 16.61
C THR A 12 10.50 8.29 15.81
N ASP A 13 10.90 9.34 15.10
CA ASP A 13 10.04 10.05 14.14
C ASP A 13 9.43 9.10 13.11
N LEU A 14 8.12 9.24 12.88
CA LEU A 14 7.45 8.56 11.78
C LEU A 14 7.78 9.25 10.45
N ILE A 15 7.87 8.44 9.40
CA ILE A 15 8.08 8.88 8.03
C ILE A 15 6.84 8.59 7.18
N PHE A 16 6.45 9.55 6.35
CA PHE A 16 5.42 9.32 5.34
C PHE A 16 5.96 8.38 4.26
N THR A 17 5.22 7.31 3.99
CA THR A 17 5.58 6.27 3.04
C THR A 17 4.43 6.08 2.05
N GLN A 18 4.76 6.14 0.76
CA GLN A 18 3.85 5.80 -0.33
C GLN A 18 4.40 4.59 -1.07
N GLU A 19 3.59 3.54 -1.17
CA GLU A 19 3.89 2.39 -2.01
C GLU A 19 3.14 2.49 -3.34
N PHE A 20 3.80 2.12 -4.43
CA PHE A 20 3.23 2.22 -5.78
C PHE A 20 3.26 0.86 -6.48
N PHE A 21 2.20 0.56 -7.23
CA PHE A 21 2.22 -0.48 -8.25
C PHE A 21 2.49 0.13 -9.62
N TYR A 22 3.30 -0.55 -10.42
CA TYR A 22 3.53 -0.20 -11.82
C TYR A 22 3.00 -1.31 -12.71
N ARG A 23 2.31 -0.94 -13.77
CA ARG A 23 1.90 -1.87 -14.82
C ARG A 23 2.88 -1.79 -15.98
N GLU A 24 3.37 -2.95 -16.41
CA GLU A 24 4.20 -3.07 -17.61
C GLU A 24 3.52 -3.99 -18.63
N GLN A 25 3.55 -3.60 -19.91
CA GLN A 25 2.95 -4.35 -21.01
C GLN A 25 3.94 -4.55 -22.13
N TRP A 26 4.00 -5.78 -22.65
CA TRP A 26 4.87 -6.19 -23.76
C TRP A 26 4.03 -6.80 -24.89
N ARG A 27 4.46 -6.58 -26.14
CA ARG A 27 3.93 -7.34 -27.28
C ARG A 27 4.59 -8.70 -27.34
N ILE A 28 3.80 -9.71 -27.72
CA ILE A 28 4.30 -11.02 -28.09
C ILE A 28 4.46 -11.06 -29.61
N GLY A 29 5.64 -11.45 -30.07
CA GLY A 29 5.95 -11.64 -31.48
C GLY A 29 5.35 -12.94 -32.04
N PRO A 30 5.28 -13.07 -33.38
CA PRO A 30 4.77 -14.28 -34.03
C PRO A 30 5.63 -15.52 -33.75
N ASN A 31 6.88 -15.33 -33.29
CA ASN A 31 7.77 -16.38 -32.83
C ASN A 31 7.56 -16.75 -31.34
N GLY A 32 6.53 -16.21 -30.69
CA GLY A 32 6.23 -16.43 -29.27
C GLY A 32 7.16 -15.71 -28.29
N LYS A 33 8.13 -14.91 -28.77
CA LYS A 33 9.03 -14.14 -27.91
C LYS A 33 8.48 -12.75 -27.64
N LEU A 34 8.80 -12.19 -26.48
CA LEU A 34 8.50 -10.79 -26.18
C LEU A 34 9.29 -9.87 -27.13
N PHE A 35 8.64 -8.82 -27.62
CA PHE A 35 9.37 -7.70 -28.21
C PHE A 35 10.09 -6.94 -27.10
N ASP A 36 11.37 -6.61 -27.35
CA ASP A 36 12.21 -5.86 -26.41
C ASP A 36 11.65 -4.45 -26.13
N ARG A 37 10.85 -3.93 -27.05
CA ARG A 37 10.16 -2.64 -26.91
C ARG A 37 8.87 -2.78 -26.10
N ARG A 38 8.90 -2.24 -24.87
CA ARG A 38 7.72 -2.03 -24.00
C ARG A 38 6.62 -1.24 -24.72
N MET A 39 5.36 -1.67 -24.61
CA MET A 39 4.25 -1.06 -25.36
C MET A 39 3.91 0.36 -24.90
N ARG A 40 4.09 0.67 -23.62
CA ARG A 40 4.00 2.01 -23.03
C ARG A 40 4.47 1.96 -21.57
N GLN A 41 5.05 3.06 -21.13
CA GLN A 41 5.03 3.52 -19.75
C GLN A 41 4.19 4.80 -19.84
N SER A 42 2.92 4.76 -19.49
CA SER A 42 2.21 6.02 -19.23
C SER A 42 2.45 6.38 -17.76
N GLU A 43 2.55 7.66 -17.42
CA GLU A 43 2.54 8.07 -16.01
C GLU A 43 1.26 7.57 -15.30
N ASP A 44 0.19 7.34 -16.06
CA ASP A 44 -1.07 6.71 -15.63
C ASP A 44 -0.95 5.23 -15.25
N ASP A 45 0.20 4.57 -15.48
CA ASP A 45 0.46 3.18 -15.06
C ASP A 45 1.08 3.08 -13.67
N LYS A 46 1.26 4.21 -12.97
CA LYS A 46 1.70 4.29 -11.57
C LYS A 46 0.49 4.54 -10.66
N TYR A 47 0.12 3.54 -9.88
CA TYR A 47 -1.00 3.63 -8.94
C TYR A 47 -0.46 3.65 -7.51
N VAL A 48 -0.92 4.60 -6.70
CA VAL A 48 -0.69 4.56 -5.24
C VAL A 48 -1.43 3.35 -4.70
N LEU A 49 -0.70 2.45 -4.07
CA LEU A 49 -1.26 1.27 -3.43
C LEU A 49 -1.71 1.61 -2.01
N TYR A 50 -0.78 2.13 -1.21
CA TYR A 50 -1.01 2.55 0.16
C TYR A 50 -0.21 3.80 0.50
N GLU A 51 -0.80 4.62 1.35
CA GLU A 51 -0.13 5.72 2.04
C GLU A 51 -0.22 5.45 3.54
N MET A 52 0.90 5.57 4.24
CA MET A 52 0.94 5.34 5.69
C MET A 52 2.12 6.08 6.32
N LEU A 53 2.05 6.25 7.63
CA LEU A 53 3.20 6.61 8.43
C LEU A 53 3.92 5.34 8.88
N ARG A 54 5.23 5.26 8.69
CA ARG A 54 6.06 4.11 9.06
C ARG A 54 7.16 4.51 10.02
N CYS A 55 7.41 3.68 11.02
CA CYS A 55 8.61 3.82 11.84
C CYS A 55 9.80 3.14 11.15
N PRO A 56 10.92 3.83 10.90
CA PRO A 56 12.08 3.20 10.27
C PRO A 56 12.85 2.23 11.19
N GLN A 57 12.56 2.25 12.50
CA GLN A 57 13.24 1.42 13.50
C GLN A 57 12.45 0.14 13.81
N CYS A 58 11.21 0.26 14.32
CA CYS A 58 10.39 -0.89 14.69
C CYS A 58 9.47 -1.39 13.57
N LEU A 59 9.43 -0.69 12.42
CA LEU A 59 8.62 -1.01 11.25
C LEU A 59 7.11 -1.03 11.48
N GLU A 60 6.63 -0.52 12.61
CA GLU A 60 5.20 -0.29 12.83
C GLU A 60 4.64 0.72 11.83
N HIS A 61 3.39 0.50 11.46
CA HIS A 61 2.63 1.32 10.53
C HIS A 61 1.50 2.05 11.26
N TYR A 62 1.23 3.26 10.83
CA TYR A 62 0.30 4.17 11.47
C TYR A 62 -0.59 4.82 10.40
N GLU A 63 -1.86 4.95 10.73
CA GLU A 63 -2.83 5.72 9.94
C GLU A 63 -2.64 7.21 10.21
N PHE A 64 -2.93 8.01 9.19
CA PHE A 64 -2.77 9.45 9.28
C PHE A 64 -3.92 10.19 8.61
N GLU A 65 -4.12 11.43 9.04
CA GLU A 65 -5.00 12.41 8.42
C GLU A 65 -4.26 13.73 8.26
N TYR A 66 -4.90 14.69 7.60
CA TYR A 66 -4.45 16.07 7.54
C TYR A 66 -5.30 16.93 8.47
N ASP A 67 -4.65 17.77 9.29
CA ASP A 67 -5.35 18.78 10.07
C ASP A 67 -5.89 19.92 9.18
N GLU A 68 -6.60 20.89 9.78
CA GLU A 68 -7.18 22.04 9.08
C GLU A 68 -6.16 22.92 8.34
N LEU A 69 -4.86 22.78 8.66
CA LEU A 69 -3.76 23.49 8.01
C LEU A 69 -2.99 22.62 7.02
N GLY A 70 -3.49 21.42 6.72
CA GLY A 70 -2.87 20.48 5.77
C GLY A 70 -1.64 19.76 6.32
N ARG A 71 -1.50 19.65 7.64
CA ARG A 71 -0.35 18.98 8.29
C ARG A 71 -0.72 17.58 8.72
N ILE A 72 0.21 16.64 8.59
CA ILE A 72 -0.02 15.23 8.89
C ILE A 72 -0.16 15.00 10.40
N ILE A 73 -1.22 14.31 10.81
CA ILE A 73 -1.46 13.89 12.20
C ILE A 73 -1.70 12.37 12.27
N VAL A 74 -1.31 11.72 13.37
CA VAL A 74 -1.56 10.28 13.59
C VAL A 74 -2.96 10.09 14.14
N VAL A 75 -3.71 9.14 13.58
CA VAL A 75 -5.06 8.80 14.04
C VAL A 75 -5.19 7.38 14.59
N GLY A 76 -4.28 6.47 14.21
CA GLY A 76 -4.32 5.08 14.66
C GLY A 76 -3.06 4.29 14.32
N ASN A 77 -2.93 3.10 14.89
CA ASN A 77 -1.89 2.13 14.55
C ASN A 77 -2.49 1.03 13.66
N ILE A 78 -1.83 0.71 12.55
CA ILE A 78 -2.24 -0.35 11.63
C ILE A 78 -1.68 -1.66 12.18
N VAL A 79 -2.48 -2.34 12.99
CA VAL A 79 -2.17 -3.71 13.40
C VAL A 79 -2.39 -4.61 12.19
N ALA A 80 -1.30 -5.09 11.58
CA ALA A 80 -1.36 -6.09 10.52
C ALA A 80 -1.90 -7.41 11.09
N GLY A 81 -3.22 -7.50 11.24
CA GLY A 81 -3.93 -8.72 11.52
C GLY A 81 -3.85 -9.62 10.28
N PHE A 82 -2.83 -10.46 10.18
CA PHE A 82 -2.97 -11.70 9.42
C PHE A 82 -4.04 -12.55 10.12
N SER A 83 -5.31 -12.36 9.75
CA SER A 83 -6.35 -13.32 10.08
C SER A 83 -6.14 -14.57 9.24
N THR A 84 -5.28 -15.48 9.71
CA THR A 84 -5.34 -16.88 9.30
C THR A 84 -6.55 -17.52 9.96
N SER A 85 -7.72 -17.36 9.34
CA SER A 85 -8.88 -18.23 9.54
C SER A 85 -9.21 -18.80 8.16
N GLY A 86 -8.75 -20.00 7.81
CA GLY A 86 -9.16 -21.24 8.43
C GLY A 86 -10.08 -21.94 7.42
N HIS A 87 -9.63 -23.08 6.90
CA HIS A 87 -10.43 -23.98 6.07
C HIS A 87 -11.85 -24.15 6.66
N ASN A 88 -12.88 -23.92 5.84
CA ASN A 88 -14.11 -24.70 5.97
C ASN A 88 -14.72 -24.97 4.60
N THR A 89 -14.58 -26.24 4.19
CA THR A 89 -15.36 -26.91 3.16
C THR A 89 -16.85 -26.95 3.51
N SER A 90 -17.70 -27.14 2.49
CA SER A 90 -19.18 -27.24 2.49
C SER A 90 -19.88 -25.88 2.57
N VAL A 91 -20.68 -25.47 1.58
CA VAL A 91 -22.02 -26.01 1.32
C VAL A 91 -22.33 -26.12 -0.18
N LEU A 92 -22.84 -27.30 -0.52
CA LEU A 92 -23.51 -27.69 -1.77
C LEU A 92 -24.97 -27.19 -1.77
N ARG A 93 -25.47 -26.81 -2.96
CA ARG A 93 -26.89 -26.58 -3.38
C ARG A 93 -27.48 -25.20 -2.99
N LYS A 94 -28.19 -24.50 -3.88
CA LYS A 94 -29.27 -24.97 -4.77
C LYS A 94 -29.25 -24.34 -6.16
N ALA A 95 -29.62 -25.17 -7.13
CA ALA A 95 -30.13 -24.78 -8.43
C ALA A 95 -31.44 -23.99 -8.29
N THR A 96 -31.63 -23.02 -9.20
CA THR A 96 -32.93 -22.70 -9.78
C THR A 96 -32.72 -22.47 -11.27
#